data_AF-A0A833G170-F1
#
_entry.id   AF-A0A833G170-F1
#
_cell.length_a   1.000
_cell.length_b   1.000
_cell.length_c   1.000
_cell.angle_alpha   90.00
_cell.angle_beta   90.00
_cell.angle_gamma   90.00
#
_symmetry.space_group_name_H-M   'P 1'
#
loop_
_entity.id
_entity.type
_entity.pdbx_description
1 polymer ?
#
loop_
_entity_poly.entity_id
_entity_poly.type
_entity_poly.pdbx_seq_one_letter_code
_entity_poly.pdbx_strand_id
1 'polypeptide(L)'
;MDGVADNPSRLLVAFLSEPKDRARLQPLGRQSWKPEALGLGSRAAYVWCPAGMIESPLTQAVGRVLGEATTTRNWATVTKIRALL
;
A
#
# COMPACT_ATOMS: atom_id res chain seq x y z
N MET A 1 15.36 11.02 -10.61
CA MET A 1 13.91 10.79 -10.74
C MET A 1 13.68 9.40 -10.20
N ASP A 2 13.26 9.35 -8.94
CA ASP A 2 13.48 8.21 -8.05
C ASP A 2 12.58 7.03 -8.39
N GLY A 3 13.15 5.82 -8.41
CA GLY A 3 12.51 4.53 -8.75
C GLY A 3 11.43 4.08 -7.76
N VAL A 4 10.50 4.96 -7.42
CA VAL A 4 9.30 4.64 -6.66
C VAL A 4 8.32 3.93 -7.59
N ALA A 5 7.79 2.80 -7.12
CA ALA A 5 6.79 2.00 -7.85
C ALA A 5 7.26 1.47 -9.22
N ASP A 6 8.58 1.29 -9.42
CA ASP A 6 9.13 0.75 -10.68
C ASP A 6 9.01 -0.78 -10.80
N ASN A 7 8.83 -1.47 -9.68
CA ASN A 7 8.67 -2.93 -9.61
C ASN A 7 7.27 -3.30 -9.08
N PRO A 8 6.39 -3.89 -9.90
CA PRO A 8 5.01 -4.18 -9.51
C PRO A 8 4.90 -5.23 -8.39
N SER A 9 5.93 -6.05 -8.16
CA SER A 9 5.96 -7.00 -7.04
C SER A 9 6.33 -6.34 -5.70
N ARG A 10 6.86 -5.12 -5.74
CA ARG A 10 7.25 -4.30 -4.56
C ARG A 10 6.23 -3.21 -4.23
N LEU A 11 5.20 -3.05 -5.06
CA LEU A 11 4.08 -2.15 -4.80
C LEU A 11 2.91 -2.95 -4.23
N LEU A 12 2.57 -2.70 -2.97
CA LEU A 12 1.38 -3.25 -2.33
C LEU A 12 0.16 -2.35 -2.53
N VAL A 13 -0.99 -2.98 -2.64
CA VAL A 13 -2.31 -2.37 -2.67
C VAL A 13 -3.12 -2.95 -1.51
N ALA A 14 -3.45 -2.10 -0.54
CA ALA A 14 -4.40 -2.41 0.53
C ALA A 14 -5.76 -1.83 0.14
N PHE A 15 -6.75 -2.68 -0.10
CA PHE A 15 -8.10 -2.27 -0.48
C PHE A 15 -8.86 -1.78 0.75
N LEU A 16 -9.39 -0.56 0.68
CA LEU A 16 -10.12 0.06 1.79
C LEU A 16 -11.55 -0.46 1.79
N SER A 17 -11.99 -0.96 2.94
CA SER A 17 -13.34 -1.49 3.11
C SER A 17 -14.34 -0.36 3.30
N GLU A 18 -13.94 0.70 4.00
CA GLU A 18 -14.80 1.84 4.32
C GLU A 18 -14.11 3.17 4.04
N PRO A 19 -14.87 4.24 3.70
CA PRO A 19 -14.30 5.58 3.52
C PRO A 19 -13.50 6.08 4.74
N LYS A 20 -13.88 5.67 5.96
CA LYS A 20 -13.19 6.03 7.20
C LYS A 20 -11.75 5.50 7.25
N ASP A 21 -11.45 4.41 6.57
CA ASP A 21 -10.11 3.80 6.56
C ASP A 21 -9.08 4.74 5.93
N ARG A 22 -9.48 5.45 4.87
CA ARG A 22 -8.64 6.48 4.25
C ARG A 22 -8.30 7.58 5.26
N ALA A 23 -9.28 8.07 6.00
CA ALA A 23 -9.08 9.12 7.00
C ALA A 23 -8.12 8.65 8.11
N ARG A 24 -8.26 7.39 8.56
CA ARG A 24 -7.36 6.79 9.56
C ARG A 24 -5.93 6.66 9.07
N LEU A 25 -5.69 6.52 7.77
CA LEU A 25 -4.36 6.46 7.16
C LEU A 25 -3.73 7.84 6.88
N GLN A 26 -4.50 8.92 6.82
CA GLN A 26 -3.98 10.27 6.53
C GLN A 26 -2.80 10.69 7.43
N PRO A 27 -2.78 10.39 8.75
CA PRO A 27 -1.64 10.71 9.60
C PRO A 27 -0.34 10.04 9.15
N LEU A 28 -0.39 8.81 8.60
CA LEU A 28 0.79 8.12 8.08
C LEU A 28 1.31 8.81 6.81
N GLY A 29 0.42 9.33 5.96
CA GLY A 29 0.80 10.04 4.73
C GLY A 29 1.52 11.37 4.95
N ARG A 30 1.53 11.89 6.18
CA ARG A 30 2.26 13.11 6.57
C ARG A 30 3.67 12.82 7.10
N GLN A 31 4.02 11.56 7.31
CA GLN A 31 5.32 11.14 7.83
C GLN A 31 6.30 10.86 6.69
N SER A 32 7.60 10.98 6.97
CA SER A 32 8.64 10.59 6.02
C SER A 32 8.95 9.11 6.17
N TRP A 33 8.72 8.34 5.09
CA TRP A 33 8.93 6.88 5.05
C TRP A 33 10.14 6.46 4.23
N LYS A 34 10.96 7.41 3.75
CA LYS A 34 12.07 7.10 2.82
C LYS A 34 12.94 5.94 3.35
N PRO A 35 13.26 4.94 2.50
CA PRO A 35 13.03 4.90 1.04
C PRO A 35 11.63 4.43 0.61
N GLU A 36 10.75 4.07 1.53
CA GLU A 36 9.36 3.67 1.26
C GLU A 36 8.47 4.89 0.94
N ALA A 37 7.29 4.62 0.38
CA ALA A 37 6.31 5.66 0.09
C ALA A 37 4.88 5.16 0.28
N LEU A 38 4.01 6.05 0.77
CA LEU A 38 2.57 5.82 0.93
C LEU A 38 1.79 6.72 -0.03
N GLY A 39 0.94 6.14 -0.86
CA GLY A 39 -0.06 6.85 -1.67
C GLY A 39 -1.47 6.51 -1.20
N LEU A 40 -2.34 7.51 -1.00
CA LEU A 40 -3.72 7.30 -0.58
C LEU A 40 -4.69 7.63 -1.71
N GLY A 41 -5.28 6.59 -2.31
CA GLY A 41 -6.40 6.70 -3.23
C GLY A 41 -7.75 6.78 -2.52
N SER A 42 -8.83 6.84 -3.30
CA SER A 42 -10.20 6.83 -2.78
C SER A 42 -10.64 5.45 -2.27
N ARG A 43 -10.16 4.37 -2.90
CA ARG A 43 -10.55 2.98 -2.62
C ARG A 43 -9.40 2.08 -2.16
N ALA A 44 -8.18 2.58 -2.19
CA ALA A 44 -7.00 1.79 -1.86
C ALA A 44 -5.88 2.69 -1.31
N ALA A 45 -5.06 2.11 -0.45
CA ALA A 45 -3.76 2.62 -0.11
C ALA A 45 -2.68 1.84 -0.88
N TYR A 46 -1.66 2.57 -1.32
CA TYR A 46 -0.54 2.06 -2.11
C TYR A 46 0.73 2.18 -1.29
N VAL A 47 1.42 1.07 -1.07
CA VAL A 47 2.61 1.01 -0.22
C VAL A 47 3.80 0.55 -1.06
N TRP A 48 4.76 1.45 -1.28
CA TRP A 48 5.99 1.16 -2.00
C TRP A 48 7.04 0.58 -1.04
N CYS A 49 7.49 -0.64 -1.33
CA CYS A 49 8.41 -1.41 -0.50
C CYS A 49 9.70 -1.75 -1.28
N PRO A 50 10.65 -0.79 -1.46
CA PRO A 50 11.82 -1.00 -2.31
C PRO A 50 12.74 -2.13 -1.82
N ALA A 51 12.81 -2.36 -0.51
CA ALA A 51 13.58 -3.45 0.10
C ALA A 51 12.80 -4.78 0.22
N GLY A 52 11.53 -4.81 -0.24
CA GLY A 52 10.63 -5.95 -0.06
C GLY A 52 9.60 -5.74 1.05
N MET A 53 8.55 -6.56 1.04
CA MET A 53 7.34 -6.35 1.85
C MET A 53 7.48 -6.85 3.29
N ILE A 54 8.26 -7.91 3.53
CA ILE A 54 8.37 -8.58 4.84
C ILE A 54 8.94 -7.63 5.91
N GLU A 55 9.96 -6.85 5.52
CA GLU A 55 10.68 -5.97 6.45
C GLU A 55 10.12 -4.54 6.48
N SER A 56 9.03 -4.26 5.77
CA SER A 56 8.55 -2.90 5.53
C SER A 56 7.87 -2.29 6.77
N PRO A 57 8.45 -1.25 7.40
CA PRO A 57 7.83 -0.58 8.55
C PRO A 57 6.52 0.12 8.17
N LEU A 58 6.45 0.70 6.96
CA LEU A 58 5.21 1.32 6.47
C LEU A 58 4.12 0.27 6.26
N THR A 59 4.43 -0.91 5.74
CA THR A 59 3.46 -2.00 5.59
C THR A 59 2.89 -2.42 6.95
N GLN A 60 3.75 -2.53 7.98
CA GLN A 60 3.30 -2.81 9.35
C GLN A 60 2.42 -1.69 9.92
N ALA A 61 2.79 -0.42 9.70
CA ALA A 61 2.03 0.73 10.16
C ALA A 61 0.64 0.79 9.51
N VAL A 62 0.56 0.57 8.20
CA VAL A 62 -0.71 0.47 7.46
C VAL A 62 -1.55 -0.70 7.98
N GLY A 63 -0.94 -1.87 8.19
CA GLY A 63 -1.62 -3.04 8.75
C GLY A 63 -2.21 -2.80 10.14
N ARG A 64 -1.50 -2.09 11.03
CA ARG A 64 -2.02 -1.72 12.36
C ARG A 64 -3.23 -0.78 12.29
N VAL A 65 -3.27 0.12 11.31
CA VAL A 65 -4.38 1.05 11.12
C VAL A 65 -5.61 0.34 10.55
N LEU A 66 -5.40 -0.51 9.54
CA LEU A 66 -6.49 -1.14 8.80
C LEU A 66 -6.99 -2.46 9.42
N GLY A 67 -6.17 -3.13 10.22
CA GLY A 67 -6.51 -4.39 10.88
C GLY A 67 -6.51 -5.61 9.95
N GLU A 68 -6.76 -6.79 10.53
CA GLU A 68 -6.62 -8.10 9.86
C GLU A 68 -7.61 -8.35 8.72
N ALA A 69 -8.78 -7.70 8.74
CA ALA A 69 -9.82 -7.88 7.72
C ALA A 69 -9.47 -7.23 6.36
N THR A 70 -8.35 -6.51 6.27
CA THR A 70 -7.99 -5.75 5.08
C THR A 70 -7.33 -6.64 4.03
N THR A 71 -7.91 -6.66 2.84
CA THR A 71 -7.30 -7.37 1.72
C THR A 71 -6.12 -6.59 1.16
N THR A 72 -4.94 -7.22 1.18
CA THR A 72 -3.71 -6.67 0.61
C THR A 72 -3.15 -7.59 -0.47
N ARG A 73 -2.74 -7.04 -1.61
CA ARG A 73 -2.11 -7.75 -2.75
C ARG A 73 -1.02 -6.89 -3.36
N ASN A 74 -0.03 -7.48 -4.01
CA ASN A 74 0.92 -6.70 -4.81
C ASN A 74 0.32 -6.30 -6.18
N TRP A 75 0.89 -5.27 -6.81
CA TRP A 75 0.39 -4.73 -8.07
C TRP A 75 0.51 -5.71 -9.24
N ALA A 76 1.53 -6.58 -9.23
CA ALA A 76 1.67 -7.65 -10.21
C ALA A 76 0.45 -8.60 -10.19
N THR A 77 0.00 -9.00 -8.99
CA THR A 77 -1.19 -9.82 -8.81
C THR A 77 -2.46 -9.06 -9.19
N VAL A 78 -2.60 -7.78 -8.79
CA VAL A 78 -3.75 -6.95 -9.17
C VAL A 78 -3.89 -6.85 -10.69
N THR A 79 -2.79 -6.63 -11.39
CA THR A 79 -2.78 -6.52 -12.86
C THR A 79 -3.18 -7.85 -13.52
N LYS A 80 -2.70 -8.99 -13.00
CA LYS A 80 -3.09 -10.31 -13.48
C LYS A 80 -4.58 -10.59 -13.27
N ILE A 81 -5.13 -10.25 -12.10
CA ILE A 81 -6.57 -10.39 -11.83
C ILE A 81 -7.38 -9.50 -12.77
N ARG A 82 -6.96 -8.25 -12.97
CA ARG A 82 -7.63 -7.32 -13.87
C ARG A 82 -7.67 -7.81 -15.32
N ALA A 83 -6.66 -8.55 -15.77
CA ALA A 83 -6.64 -9.11 -17.12
C ALA A 83 -7.63 -10.28 -17.32
N LEU A 84 -8.24 -10.79 -16.24
CA LEU A 84 -9.22 -11.87 -16.27
C LEU A 84 -10.68 -11.38 -16.15
N LEU A 85 -10.89 -10.07 -15.96
CA LEU A 85 -12.19 -9.41 -15.81
C LEU A 85 -12.49 -8.57 -17.05
#